data_AF-A0A317M6F2-F1
#
_entry.id   AF-A0A317M6F2-F1
#
_cell.length_a   1.000
_cell.length_b   1.000
_cell.length_c   1.000
_cell.angle_alpha   90.00
_cell.angle_beta   90.00
_cell.angle_gamma   90.00
#
_symmetry.space_group_name_H-M   'P 1'
#
loop_
_entity.id
_entity.type
_entity.pdbx_description
1 polymer ?
#
loop_
_entity_poly.entity_id
_entity_poly.type
_entity_poly.pdbx_seq_one_letter_code
_entity_poly.pdbx_strand_id
1 'polypeptide(L)'
;MRLRFVITVCLLVWGTAAMSQDLSSIPGVPQNALMFVDSVESKSGMEGLDPTKIALIDIVKGSKLKEKYGPRGENGVIFIETVDFAHRRYTRMFSEISPDYARALQHYKTDTAFQYVLDGALITNSIPQMLAALEKKSIDSISVLPEDKVRQIKDQYEPNDKLVWVAIKSKTTK
;
A
#
# COMPACT_ATOMS: atom_id res chain seq x y z
N MET A 1 2.11 -16.26 66.11
CA MET A 1 0.67 -16.55 65.98
C MET A 1 0.32 -16.43 64.51
N ARG A 2 -0.12 -17.53 63.88
CA ARG A 2 -0.38 -17.65 62.43
C ARG A 2 -1.69 -16.93 62.08
N LEU A 3 -1.74 -16.07 61.05
CA LEU A 3 -3.01 -15.81 60.37
C LEU A 3 -2.88 -15.23 58.94
N ARG A 4 -3.04 -16.15 57.98
CA ARG A 4 -3.84 -16.08 56.74
C ARG A 4 -3.54 -14.99 55.70
N PHE A 5 -2.90 -15.47 54.63
CA PHE A 5 -3.17 -15.17 53.23
C PHE A 5 -4.64 -14.80 52.97
N VAL A 6 -4.86 -13.64 52.35
CA VAL A 6 -6.04 -13.39 51.50
C VAL A 6 -5.50 -12.97 50.15
N ILE A 7 -5.55 -13.93 49.23
CA ILE A 7 -5.31 -13.76 47.80
C ILE A 7 -6.57 -13.09 47.25
N THR A 8 -6.52 -11.77 47.01
CA THR A 8 -7.55 -11.11 46.22
C THR A 8 -7.12 -11.20 44.76
N VAL A 9 -7.72 -12.17 44.08
CA VAL A 9 -7.69 -12.35 42.63
C VAL A 9 -8.36 -11.12 41.98
N CYS A 10 -7.55 -10.16 41.51
CA CYS A 10 -8.00 -9.14 40.56
C CYS A 10 -7.93 -9.73 39.14
N LEU A 11 -8.85 -10.64 38.84
CA LEU A 11 -9.21 -10.97 37.46
C LEU A 11 -10.35 -10.05 37.02
N LEU A 12 -10.31 -9.67 35.74
CA LEU A 12 -11.26 -8.85 34.99
C LEU A 12 -11.03 -7.34 35.16
N VAL A 13 -10.32 -6.73 34.21
CA VAL A 13 -10.90 -6.17 32.97
C VAL A 13 -9.73 -5.86 32.02
N TRP A 14 -9.35 -6.82 31.17
CA TRP A 14 -8.82 -6.46 29.85
C TRP A 14 -10.02 -6.22 28.95
N GLY A 15 -10.67 -5.09 29.18
CA GLY A 15 -11.51 -4.49 28.17
C GLY A 15 -10.55 -3.97 27.11
N THR A 16 -10.34 -4.74 26.05
CA THR A 16 -9.81 -4.17 24.82
C THR A 16 -10.79 -3.11 24.38
N ALA A 17 -10.50 -1.85 24.70
CA ALA A 17 -11.16 -0.74 24.05
C ALA A 17 -10.78 -0.86 22.57
N ALA A 18 -11.65 -1.47 21.78
CA ALA A 18 -11.67 -1.25 20.35
C ALA A 18 -12.00 0.24 20.18
N MET A 19 -10.96 1.09 20.13
CA MET A 19 -11.15 2.46 19.73
C MET A 19 -11.54 2.41 18.26
N SER A 20 -12.83 2.50 17.97
CA SER A 20 -13.29 2.86 16.63
C SER A 20 -12.76 4.26 16.37
N GLN A 21 -11.76 4.39 15.50
CA GLN A 21 -11.27 5.70 15.09
C GLN A 21 -12.39 6.38 14.31
N ASP A 22 -13.01 7.39 14.92
CA ASP A 22 -14.03 8.20 14.26
C ASP A 22 -13.37 9.06 13.18
N LEU A 23 -13.63 8.67 11.93
CA LEU A 23 -13.09 9.32 10.74
C LEU A 23 -13.48 10.80 10.64
N SER A 24 -14.59 11.21 11.28
CA SER A 24 -15.06 12.60 11.30
C SER A 24 -14.13 13.56 12.04
N SER A 25 -13.19 13.02 12.85
CA SER A 25 -12.20 13.78 13.60
C SER A 25 -10.92 14.10 12.81
N ILE A 26 -10.72 13.50 11.62
CA ILE A 26 -9.54 13.75 10.78
C ILE A 26 -9.82 14.94 9.85
N PRO A 27 -9.08 16.06 9.95
CA PRO A 27 -9.25 17.22 9.08
C PRO A 27 -9.09 16.84 7.60
N GLY A 28 -10.08 17.19 6.78
CA GLY A 28 -10.05 16.95 5.33
C GLY A 28 -10.70 15.64 4.86
N VAL A 29 -11.06 14.73 5.77
CA VAL A 29 -11.84 13.54 5.42
C VAL A 29 -13.33 13.89 5.40
N PRO A 30 -14.08 13.54 4.33
CA PRO A 30 -15.49 13.91 4.28
C PRO A 30 -16.34 13.07 5.25
N GLN A 31 -17.23 13.74 5.98
CA GLN A 31 -18.25 13.06 6.77
C GLN A 31 -19.17 12.26 5.84
N ASN A 32 -19.47 11.02 6.21
CA ASN A 32 -20.32 10.11 5.44
C ASN A 32 -19.83 9.86 3.99
N ALA A 33 -18.51 9.92 3.76
CA ALA A 33 -17.93 9.50 2.48
C ALA A 33 -18.20 8.02 2.21
N LEU A 34 -18.41 7.67 0.94
CA LEU A 34 -18.47 6.27 0.53
C LEU A 34 -17.07 5.67 0.60
N MET A 35 -16.92 4.51 1.24
CA MET A 35 -15.61 3.89 1.46
C MET A 35 -15.49 2.56 0.75
N PHE A 36 -14.33 2.31 0.15
CA PHE A 36 -13.92 1.03 -0.39
C PHE A 36 -12.62 0.59 0.26
N VAL A 37 -12.56 -0.66 0.70
CA VAL A 37 -11.35 -1.33 1.17
C VAL A 37 -11.06 -2.45 0.19
N ASP A 38 -9.87 -2.47 -0.38
CA ASP A 38 -9.44 -3.49 -1.35
C ASP A 38 -10.45 -3.65 -2.50
N SER A 39 -10.95 -2.52 -2.99
CA SER A 39 -11.99 -2.40 -4.04
C SER A 39 -13.39 -2.90 -3.67
N VAL A 40 -13.64 -3.29 -2.41
CA VAL A 40 -14.96 -3.71 -1.91
C VAL A 40 -15.55 -2.62 -1.04
N GLU A 41 -16.83 -2.29 -1.23
CA GLU A 41 -17.51 -1.28 -0.42
C GLU A 41 -17.52 -1.69 1.06
N SER A 42 -17.01 -0.83 1.94
CA SER A 42 -16.99 -1.06 3.38
C SER A 42 -18.16 -0.34 4.06
N LYS A 43 -19.01 -1.11 4.74
CA LYS A 43 -20.13 -0.57 5.54
C LYS A 43 -19.72 -0.21 6.97
N SER A 44 -18.67 -0.84 7.48
CA SER A 44 -18.10 -0.59 8.81
C SER A 44 -16.98 0.48 8.76
N GLY A 45 -16.76 1.10 7.61
CA GLY A 45 -15.70 2.08 7.42
C GLY A 45 -14.33 1.45 7.64
N MET A 46 -13.56 2.00 8.59
CA MET A 46 -12.22 1.55 8.94
C MET A 46 -12.19 0.58 10.14
N GLU A 47 -13.34 0.21 10.70
CA GLU A 47 -13.39 -0.66 11.87
C GLU A 47 -12.70 -2.01 11.58
N GLY A 48 -11.76 -2.39 12.45
CA GLY A 48 -10.98 -3.62 12.32
C GLY A 48 -9.80 -3.55 11.34
N LEU A 49 -9.56 -2.42 10.68
CA LEU A 49 -8.34 -2.24 9.89
C LEU A 49 -7.13 -1.96 10.78
N ASP A 50 -6.08 -2.75 10.60
CA ASP A 50 -4.77 -2.49 11.19
C ASP A 50 -4.07 -1.38 10.37
N PRO A 51 -3.78 -0.20 10.97
CA PRO A 51 -3.11 0.90 10.26
C PRO A 51 -1.74 0.50 9.69
N THR A 52 -1.05 -0.45 10.32
CA THR A 52 0.27 -0.93 9.87
C THR A 52 0.18 -1.78 8.59
N LYS A 53 -1.03 -2.21 8.21
CA LYS A 53 -1.31 -2.99 7.00
C LYS A 53 -1.88 -2.15 5.87
N ILE A 54 -1.98 -0.84 6.02
CA ILE A 54 -2.45 0.07 4.97
C ILE A 54 -1.27 0.49 4.09
N ALA A 55 -1.43 0.34 2.76
CA ALA A 55 -0.47 0.82 1.78
C ALA A 55 -0.87 2.17 1.19
N LEU A 56 -2.16 2.38 0.93
CA LEU A 56 -2.65 3.58 0.28
C LEU A 56 -4.02 3.97 0.84
N ILE A 57 -4.21 5.27 1.06
CA ILE A 57 -5.52 5.90 1.24
C ILE A 57 -5.62 6.99 0.17
N ASP A 58 -6.57 6.85 -0.74
CA ASP A 58 -6.89 7.83 -1.77
C ASP A 58 -8.26 8.43 -1.51
N ILE A 59 -8.33 9.76 -1.45
CA ILE A 59 -9.56 10.50 -1.15
C ILE A 59 -9.93 11.30 -2.40
N VAL A 60 -10.95 10.82 -3.10
CA VAL A 60 -11.43 11.45 -4.32
C VAL A 60 -12.64 12.32 -4.00
N LYS A 61 -12.64 13.55 -4.50
CA LYS A 61 -13.74 14.52 -4.37
C LYS A 61 -14.13 15.04 -5.74
N GLY A 62 -15.40 15.45 -5.90
CA GLY A 62 -15.87 16.14 -7.10
C GLY A 62 -17.09 15.51 -7.76
N SER A 63 -17.66 16.24 -8.72
CA SER A 63 -18.95 15.92 -9.37
C SER A 63 -18.98 14.57 -10.08
N LYS A 64 -17.85 14.10 -10.62
CA LYS A 64 -17.74 12.80 -11.32
C LYS A 64 -18.09 11.60 -10.44
N LEU A 65 -17.97 11.72 -9.12
CA LEU A 65 -18.33 10.64 -8.19
C LEU A 65 -19.84 10.53 -8.01
N LYS A 66 -20.57 11.65 -8.10
CA LYS A 66 -22.04 11.66 -8.09
C LYS A 66 -22.60 10.95 -9.32
N GLU A 67 -21.96 11.11 -10.48
CA GLU A 67 -22.32 10.39 -11.71
C GLU A 67 -22.13 8.87 -11.56
N LYS A 68 -21.02 8.44 -10.94
CA LYS A 68 -20.68 7.01 -10.79
C LYS A 68 -21.42 6.31 -9.65
N TYR A 69 -21.62 6.98 -8.51
CA TYR A 69 -22.12 6.39 -7.27
C TYR A 69 -23.45 6.99 -6.78
N GLY A 70 -24.06 7.88 -7.55
CA GLY A 70 -25.29 8.57 -7.19
C GLY A 70 -25.11 9.50 -5.97
N PRO A 71 -26.18 9.77 -5.20
CA PRO A 71 -26.14 10.66 -4.04
C PRO A 71 -25.08 10.28 -2.99
N ARG A 72 -24.72 8.99 -2.90
CA ARG A 72 -23.72 8.49 -1.95
C ARG A 72 -22.30 8.97 -2.26
N GLY A 73 -22.02 9.34 -3.50
CA GLY A 73 -20.73 9.89 -3.92
C GLY A 73 -20.61 11.40 -3.73
N GLU A 74 -21.66 12.10 -3.28
CA GLU A 74 -21.70 13.55 -3.15
C GLU A 74 -20.68 14.07 -2.14
N ASN A 75 -20.48 13.34 -1.05
CA ASN A 75 -19.49 13.66 -0.03
C ASN A 75 -18.07 13.20 -0.42
N GLY A 76 -17.89 12.59 -1.59
CA GLY A 76 -16.62 12.00 -2.00
C GLY A 76 -16.50 10.51 -1.67
N VAL A 77 -15.41 9.91 -2.14
CA VAL A 77 -15.13 8.47 -2.03
C VAL A 77 -13.72 8.27 -1.50
N ILE A 78 -13.58 7.36 -0.54
CA ILE A 78 -12.31 6.96 0.05
C ILE A 78 -11.99 5.55 -0.43
N PHE A 79 -10.83 5.39 -1.06
CA PHE A 79 -10.28 4.09 -1.42
C PHE A 79 -9.12 3.77 -0.49
N ILE A 80 -9.18 2.62 0.17
CA ILE A 80 -8.13 2.10 1.02
C ILE A 80 -7.61 0.82 0.38
N GLU A 81 -6.29 0.70 0.26
CA GLU A 81 -5.64 -0.54 -0.13
C GLU A 81 -4.75 -1.05 1.00
N THR A 82 -4.93 -2.32 1.34
CA THR A 82 -4.01 -3.05 2.21
C THR A 82 -2.70 -3.35 1.47
N VAL A 83 -1.62 -3.58 2.22
CA VAL A 83 -0.30 -3.93 1.67
C VAL A 83 -0.38 -5.13 0.74
N ASP A 84 -1.07 -6.19 1.14
CA ASP A 84 -1.18 -7.41 0.34
C ASP A 84 -2.00 -7.18 -0.94
N PHE A 85 -3.06 -6.38 -0.87
CA PHE A 85 -3.86 -6.02 -2.04
C PHE A 85 -3.08 -5.16 -3.01
N ALA A 86 -2.46 -4.07 -2.52
CA ALA A 86 -1.65 -3.17 -3.31
C ALA A 86 -0.49 -3.91 -4.00
N HIS A 87 0.19 -4.80 -3.25
CA HIS A 87 1.25 -5.66 -3.77
C HIS A 87 0.81 -6.47 -4.98
N ARG A 88 -0.30 -7.20 -4.86
CA ARG A 88 -0.87 -7.97 -5.99
C ARG A 88 -1.28 -7.07 -7.16
N ARG A 89 -1.86 -5.90 -6.87
CA ARG A 89 -2.31 -4.96 -7.89
C ARG A 89 -1.14 -4.40 -8.70
N TYR A 90 -0.11 -3.84 -8.05
CA TYR A 90 1.00 -3.23 -8.79
C TYR A 90 1.88 -4.28 -9.47
N THR A 91 2.10 -5.46 -8.87
CA THR A 91 2.89 -6.53 -9.52
C THR A 91 2.22 -7.03 -10.79
N ARG A 92 0.89 -7.19 -10.78
CA ARG A 92 0.11 -7.47 -11.98
C ARG A 92 0.22 -6.35 -13.00
N MET A 93 0.03 -5.10 -12.57
CA MET A 93 0.13 -3.93 -13.45
C MET A 93 1.51 -3.84 -14.12
N PHE A 94 2.60 -4.06 -13.37
CA PHE A 94 3.96 -4.04 -13.89
C PHE A 94 4.22 -5.18 -14.87
N SER A 95 3.67 -6.37 -14.59
CA SER A 95 3.73 -7.52 -15.52
C SER A 95 2.99 -7.27 -16.82
N GLU A 96 1.87 -6.52 -16.79
CA GLU A 96 1.15 -6.09 -17.99
C GLU A 96 1.92 -5.05 -18.81
N ILE A 97 2.72 -4.19 -18.16
CA ILE A 97 3.50 -3.13 -18.81
C ILE A 97 4.82 -3.68 -19.37
N SER A 98 5.45 -4.64 -18.68
CA SER A 98 6.77 -5.15 -19.03
C SER A 98 6.80 -6.69 -19.02
N PRO A 99 6.92 -7.33 -20.19
CA PRO A 99 7.12 -8.77 -20.29
C PRO A 99 8.38 -9.24 -19.55
N ASP A 100 9.42 -8.41 -19.48
CA ASP A 100 10.66 -8.72 -18.76
C ASP A 100 10.42 -8.78 -17.25
N TYR A 101 9.62 -7.87 -16.72
CA TYR A 101 9.16 -7.91 -15.33
C TYR A 101 8.34 -9.18 -15.05
N ALA A 102 7.41 -9.52 -15.94
CA ALA A 102 6.61 -10.73 -15.81
C ALA A 102 7.48 -12.00 -15.77
N ARG A 103 8.49 -12.09 -16.66
CA ARG A 103 9.46 -13.21 -16.68
C ARG A 103 10.29 -13.26 -15.39
N ALA A 104 10.76 -12.13 -14.89
CA ALA A 104 11.50 -12.06 -13.64
C ALA A 104 10.62 -12.53 -12.46
N LEU A 105 9.38 -12.04 -12.35
CA LEU A 105 8.46 -12.43 -11.27
C LEU A 105 8.12 -13.92 -11.34
N GLN A 106 7.95 -14.48 -12.54
CA GLN A 106 7.72 -15.92 -12.74
C GLN A 106 8.92 -16.78 -12.29
N HIS A 107 10.14 -16.29 -12.54
CA HIS A 107 11.37 -16.96 -12.14
C HIS A 107 11.54 -16.96 -10.62
N TYR A 108 11.44 -15.79 -9.98
CA TYR A 108 11.67 -15.62 -8.54
C TYR A 108 10.45 -15.89 -7.65
N LYS A 109 9.26 -16.08 -8.23
CA LYS A 109 7.94 -16.27 -7.58
C LYS A 109 7.40 -15.07 -6.80
N THR A 110 8.28 -14.23 -6.29
CA THR A 110 7.99 -13.00 -5.56
C THR A 110 9.01 -11.93 -5.95
N ASP A 111 8.69 -10.68 -5.66
CA ASP A 111 9.53 -9.51 -5.90
C ASP A 111 10.42 -9.15 -4.69
N THR A 112 10.51 -9.99 -3.66
CA THR A 112 11.40 -9.76 -2.50
C THR A 112 12.87 -9.64 -2.88
N ALA A 113 13.28 -10.25 -4.00
CA ALA A 113 14.62 -10.18 -4.56
C ALA A 113 14.85 -8.93 -5.44
N PHE A 114 13.83 -8.08 -5.61
CA PHE A 114 13.85 -6.96 -6.53
C PHE A 114 14.21 -5.67 -5.78
N GLN A 115 15.04 -4.85 -6.42
CA GLN A 115 15.27 -3.45 -6.07
C GLN A 115 14.49 -2.58 -7.03
N TYR A 116 13.60 -1.73 -6.51
CA TYR A 116 12.89 -0.76 -7.33
C TYR A 116 13.64 0.56 -7.41
N VAL A 117 13.67 1.14 -8.60
CA VAL A 117 14.22 2.47 -8.88
C VAL A 117 13.14 3.29 -9.57
N LEU A 118 12.68 4.38 -8.96
CA LEU A 118 11.71 5.29 -9.56
C LEU A 118 12.41 6.57 -9.98
N ASP A 119 12.40 6.86 -11.29
CA ASP A 119 13.03 8.04 -11.87
C ASP A 119 14.50 8.26 -11.49
N GLY A 120 15.21 7.17 -11.22
CA GLY A 120 16.62 7.17 -10.81
C GLY A 120 16.84 7.18 -9.29
N ALA A 121 15.79 7.35 -8.49
CA ALA A 121 15.86 7.23 -7.04
C ALA A 121 15.59 5.79 -6.59
N LEU A 122 16.46 5.27 -5.71
CA LEU A 122 16.26 3.96 -5.08
C LEU A 122 15.09 4.01 -4.09
N ILE A 123 14.21 3.02 -4.20
CA ILE A 123 13.12 2.80 -3.26
C ILE A 123 13.58 1.72 -2.27
N THR A 124 14.03 2.14 -1.08
CA THR A 124 14.59 1.24 -0.06
C THR A 124 13.64 0.97 1.12
N ASN A 125 12.81 1.96 1.48
CA ASN A 125 11.85 1.88 2.57
C ASN A 125 10.43 2.04 2.04
N SER A 126 9.42 1.57 2.78
CA SER A 126 8.00 1.79 2.42
C SER A 126 7.68 1.43 0.97
N ILE A 127 8.32 0.38 0.45
CA ILE A 127 8.20 -0.06 -0.95
C ILE A 127 6.71 -0.23 -1.34
N PRO A 128 5.87 -0.94 -0.55
CA PRO A 128 4.47 -1.11 -0.91
C PRO A 128 3.73 0.22 -1.04
N GLN A 129 3.96 1.17 -0.14
CA GLN A 129 3.30 2.49 -0.14
C GLN A 129 3.71 3.31 -1.37
N MET A 130 5.01 3.38 -1.67
CA MET A 130 5.51 4.13 -2.81
C MET A 130 5.04 3.53 -4.15
N LEU A 131 5.05 2.20 -4.27
CA LEU A 131 4.61 1.53 -5.49
C LEU A 131 3.07 1.54 -5.63
N ALA A 132 2.32 1.51 -4.53
CA ALA A 132 0.86 1.61 -4.56
C ALA A 132 0.38 2.94 -5.14
N ALA A 133 1.11 4.04 -4.92
CA ALA A 133 0.77 5.36 -5.45
C ALA A 133 0.90 5.47 -6.98
N LEU A 134 1.55 4.49 -7.64
CA LEU A 134 1.73 4.49 -9.09
C LEU A 134 0.48 4.02 -9.83
N GLU A 135 0.14 4.73 -10.89
CA GLU A 135 -0.96 4.39 -11.80
C GLU A 135 -0.43 3.99 -13.17
N LYS A 136 -1.12 3.06 -13.86
CA LYS A 136 -0.71 2.60 -15.20
C LYS A 136 -0.52 3.76 -16.20
N LYS A 137 -1.38 4.79 -16.13
CA LYS A 137 -1.32 5.94 -17.03
C LYS A 137 -0.12 6.85 -16.76
N SER A 138 0.42 6.87 -15.54
CA SER A 138 1.55 7.73 -15.12
C SER A 138 2.91 7.08 -15.35
N ILE A 139 2.95 5.79 -15.72
CA ILE A 139 4.18 5.06 -16.02
C ILE A 139 4.46 5.16 -17.52
N ASP A 140 5.66 5.61 -17.86
CA ASP A 140 6.19 5.63 -19.22
C ASP A 140 6.74 4.26 -19.61
N SER A 141 7.62 3.70 -18.78
CA SER A 141 8.24 2.40 -19.03
C SER A 141 8.71 1.70 -17.75
N ILE A 142 8.84 0.37 -17.84
CA ILE A 142 9.43 -0.48 -16.81
C ILE A 142 10.49 -1.38 -17.46
N SER A 143 11.73 -1.26 -17.01
CA SER A 143 12.85 -2.06 -17.48
C SER A 143 13.45 -2.90 -16.35
N VAL A 144 13.82 -4.14 -16.68
CA VAL A 144 14.46 -5.06 -15.74
C VAL A 144 15.93 -5.18 -16.10
N LEU A 145 16.78 -4.85 -15.14
CA LEU A 145 18.22 -5.02 -15.23
C LEU A 145 18.61 -6.36 -14.57
N PRO A 146 19.16 -7.31 -15.35
CA PRO A 146 19.62 -8.58 -14.82
C PRO A 146 20.87 -8.41 -13.96
N GLU A 147 21.12 -9.42 -13.10
CA GLU A 147 22.13 -9.37 -12.03
C GLU A 147 23.54 -9.06 -12.52
N ASP A 148 23.92 -9.56 -13.71
CA ASP A 148 25.22 -9.33 -14.35
C ASP A 148 25.47 -7.85 -14.64
N LYS A 149 24.42 -7.12 -15.06
CA LYS A 149 24.48 -5.66 -15.28
C LYS A 149 24.47 -4.89 -13.98
N VAL A 150 23.71 -5.37 -12.99
CA VAL A 150 23.68 -4.77 -11.64
C VAL A 150 25.07 -4.78 -11.02
N ARG A 151 25.79 -5.90 -11.11
CA ARG A 151 27.16 -6.03 -10.58
C ARG A 151 28.14 -5.02 -11.16
N GLN A 152 27.93 -4.55 -12.40
CA GLN A 152 28.78 -3.55 -13.06
C GLN A 152 28.49 -2.11 -12.60
N ILE A 153 27.32 -1.85 -12.02
CA ILE A 153 26.91 -0.52 -11.52
C ILE A 153 26.88 -0.42 -10.00
N LYS A 154 27.28 -1.50 -9.29
CA LYS A 154 27.33 -1.54 -7.81
C LYS A 154 28.20 -0.45 -7.20
N ASP A 155 29.21 0.04 -7.91
CA ASP A 155 30.10 1.09 -7.40
C ASP A 155 29.42 2.48 -7.31
N GLN A 156 28.24 2.66 -7.92
CA GLN A 156 27.47 3.91 -7.91
C GLN A 156 26.36 3.95 -6.84
N TYR A 157 26.11 2.84 -6.15
CA TYR A 157 25.01 2.71 -5.19
C TYR A 157 25.47 1.95 -3.94
N GLU A 158 24.80 2.16 -2.81
CA GLU A 158 25.13 1.40 -1.59
C GLU A 158 24.99 -0.11 -1.80
N PRO A 159 25.81 -0.94 -1.13
CA PRO A 159 25.73 -2.39 -1.24
C PRO A 159 24.32 -2.89 -1.00
N ASN A 160 23.77 -3.61 -1.98
CA ASN A 160 22.43 -4.16 -1.94
C ASN A 160 22.45 -5.66 -2.27
N ASP A 161 21.68 -6.44 -1.53
CA ASP A 161 21.53 -7.90 -1.67
C ASP A 161 20.54 -8.31 -2.77
N LYS A 162 19.78 -7.33 -3.32
CA LYS A 162 18.84 -7.57 -4.41
C LYS A 162 19.53 -8.04 -5.69
N LEU A 163 18.95 -9.06 -6.29
CA LEU A 163 19.48 -9.75 -7.48
C LEU A 163 18.93 -9.14 -8.78
N VAL A 164 17.79 -8.46 -8.71
CA VAL A 164 17.10 -7.89 -9.88
C VAL A 164 16.81 -6.43 -9.62
N TRP A 165 17.09 -5.56 -10.59
CA TRP A 165 16.76 -4.14 -10.49
C TRP A 165 15.65 -3.79 -11.46
N VAL A 166 14.60 -3.18 -10.96
CA VAL A 166 13.41 -2.78 -11.73
C VAL A 166 13.37 -1.27 -11.78
N ALA A 167 13.73 -0.71 -12.94
CA ALA A 167 13.68 0.72 -13.16
C ALA A 167 12.31 1.11 -13.74
N ILE A 168 11.64 2.04 -13.06
CA ILE A 168 10.35 2.61 -13.42
C ILE A 168 10.60 4.06 -13.83
N LYS A 169 10.15 4.41 -15.04
CA LYS A 169 10.15 5.79 -15.52
C LYS A 169 8.73 6.32 -15.50
N SER A 170 8.52 7.46 -14.86
CA SER A 170 7.25 8.18 -14.90
C SER A 170 7.12 8.98 -16.20
N LYS A 171 5.89 9.24 -16.62
CA LYS A 171 5.63 10.18 -17.70
C LYS A 171 5.85 11.60 -17.20
N THR A 172 6.81 12.31 -17.78
CA THR A 172 6.94 13.76 -17.58
C THR A 172 5.67 14.45 -18.09
N THR A 173 4.98 15.14 -17.20
CA THR A 173 3.89 16.04 -17.61
C THR A 173 4.57 17.28 -18.19
N LYS A 174 4.36 17.56 -19.48
CA LYS A 174 4.79 18.81 -20.11
C LYS A 174 3.92 19.97 -19.67
#